data_AF-A0A2N2D035-F1
#
_entry.id   AF-A0A2N2D035-F1
#
_cell.length_a   1.000
_cell.length_b   1.000
_cell.length_c   1.000
_cell.angle_alpha   90.00
_cell.angle_beta   90.00
_cell.angle_gamma   90.00
#
_symmetry.space_group_name_H-M   'P 1'
#
loop_
_entity.id
_entity.type
_entity.pdbx_description
1 polymer ?
#
loop_
_entity_poly.entity_id
_entity_poly.type
_entity_poly.pdbx_seq_one_letter_code
_entity_poly.pdbx_strand_id
1 'polypeptide(L)'
;MAGKRNLGMGLDLLLTAAATSIESNSEHQAYPQGDGNKVQSREEAVRNSVIASMAQAIDEDERGNIFEAYHLYRLVIDQLKQSRLGNQPELCAIISQALNNAAVILCEYGKSESAAAYLSQAVKLQPSNQVAKENLQALEQY
;
A
#
# COMPACT_ATOMS: atom_id res chain seq x y z
N MET A 1 -16.81 19.24 8.60
CA MET A 1 -15.65 20.01 8.09
C MET A 1 -14.63 18.99 7.64
N ALA A 2 -14.25 18.96 6.36
CA ALA A 2 -13.18 18.09 5.89
C ALA A 2 -11.85 18.66 6.40
N GLY A 3 -11.43 18.20 7.58
CA GLY A 3 -10.09 18.49 8.10
C GLY A 3 -9.06 17.93 7.11
N LYS A 4 -7.93 18.61 6.96
CA LYS A 4 -6.85 18.13 6.09
C LYS A 4 -6.45 16.73 6.53
N ARG A 5 -6.74 15.72 5.71
CA ARG A 5 -6.41 14.32 5.96
C ARG A 5 -4.91 14.10 5.74
N ASN A 6 -4.22 13.52 6.71
CA ASN A 6 -2.79 13.25 6.60
C ASN A 6 -2.55 11.91 5.88
N LEU A 7 -2.80 11.90 4.57
CA LEU A 7 -2.84 10.71 3.72
C LEU A 7 -1.46 10.28 3.19
N GLY A 8 -0.39 11.04 3.44
CA GLY A 8 0.96 10.78 2.91
C GLY A 8 1.09 10.73 1.38
N MET A 9 2.31 10.86 0.85
CA MET A 9 2.55 10.86 -0.60
C MET A 9 2.51 9.42 -1.16
N GLY A 10 1.34 8.98 -1.63
CA GLY A 10 1.16 7.64 -2.21
C GLY A 10 1.62 7.50 -3.67
N LEU A 11 1.62 8.58 -4.44
CA LEU A 11 1.90 8.55 -5.89
C LEU A 11 3.37 8.23 -6.22
N ASP A 12 4.31 8.78 -5.45
CA ASP A 12 5.75 8.57 -5.64
C ASP A 12 6.14 7.09 -5.39
N LEU A 13 5.46 6.45 -4.44
CA LEU A 13 5.63 5.02 -4.17
C LEU A 13 5.15 4.17 -5.34
N LEU A 14 4.05 4.56 -5.99
CA LEU A 14 3.54 3.86 -7.18
C LEU A 14 4.50 4.00 -8.37
N LEU A 15 5.06 5.19 -8.58
CA LEU A 15 6.05 5.43 -9.64
C LEU A 15 7.32 4.60 -9.41
N THR A 16 7.80 4.54 -8.17
CA THR A 16 8.99 3.75 -7.81
C THR A 16 8.74 2.26 -8.01
N ALA A 17 7.59 1.74 -7.56
CA ALA A 17 7.22 0.33 -7.72
C ALA A 17 6.95 -0.07 -9.17
N ALA A 18 6.54 0.88 -10.02
CA ALA A 18 6.37 0.67 -11.46
C ALA A 18 7.70 0.74 -12.23
N ALA A 19 8.69 1.49 -11.76
CA ALA A 19 10.01 1.56 -12.40
C ALA A 19 10.82 0.26 -12.19
N THR A 20 10.75 -0.35 -11.00
CA THR A 20 11.48 -1.58 -10.67
C THR A 20 11.03 -2.80 -11.49
N SER A 21 9.80 -2.81 -12.02
CA SER A 21 9.33 -3.88 -12.93
C SER A 21 9.96 -3.80 -14.32
N ILE A 22 10.30 -2.59 -14.78
CA ILE A 22 10.91 -2.35 -16.09
C ILE A 22 12.38 -2.78 -16.06
N GLU A 23 13.11 -2.47 -14.99
CA GLU A 23 14.53 -2.82 -14.84
C GLU A 23 14.74 -4.34 -14.78
N SER A 24 13.89 -5.08 -14.04
CA SER A 24 13.97 -6.54 -13.96
C SER A 24 13.77 -7.28 -15.29
N ASN A 25 13.06 -6.67 -16.25
CA ASN A 25 12.81 -7.26 -17.57
C ASN A 25 13.93 -6.96 -18.58
N SER A 26 14.84 -6.04 -18.28
CA SER A 26 15.90 -5.61 -19.21
C SER A 26 17.24 -6.34 -19.04
N GLU A 27 17.45 -7.04 -17.92
CA GLU A 27 18.72 -7.72 -17.62
C GLU A 27 18.76 -9.22 -17.96
N HIS A 28 17.67 -9.84 -18.45
CA HIS A 28 17.57 -11.29 -18.70
C HIS A 28 17.26 -11.66 -20.17
N GLN A 29 18.02 -11.11 -21.13
CA GLN A 29 18.09 -11.64 -22.50
C GLN A 29 19.40 -12.40 -22.76
N ALA A 30 19.57 -13.55 -22.10
CA ALA A 30 20.46 -14.62 -22.59
C ALA A 30 20.07 -15.97 -21.96
N TYR A 31 19.67 -16.93 -22.82
CA TYR A 31 19.43 -18.37 -22.61
C TYR A 31 18.03 -18.85 -22.13
N PRO A 32 17.51 -19.99 -22.68
CA PRO A 32 16.19 -20.50 -22.33
C PRO A 32 16.30 -21.59 -21.26
N GLN A 33 15.65 -21.43 -20.09
CA GLN A 33 15.39 -22.55 -19.17
C GLN A 33 14.00 -22.47 -18.50
N GLY A 34 13.46 -23.66 -18.22
CA GLY A 34 12.05 -23.97 -18.03
C GLY A 34 11.44 -23.61 -16.67
N ASP A 35 10.10 -23.72 -16.65
CA ASP A 35 9.12 -23.61 -15.54
C ASP A 35 9.18 -22.42 -14.56
N GLY A 36 10.30 -21.70 -14.43
CA GLY A 36 10.44 -20.47 -13.63
C GLY A 36 9.63 -19.28 -14.17
N ASN A 37 9.32 -19.29 -15.47
CA ASN A 37 8.60 -18.22 -16.16
C ASN A 37 7.14 -18.05 -15.71
N LYS A 38 6.51 -19.10 -15.14
CA LYS A 38 5.11 -19.07 -14.66
C LYS A 38 4.95 -18.49 -13.25
N VAL A 39 5.98 -18.62 -12.41
CA VAL A 39 5.94 -18.12 -11.03
C VAL A 39 6.26 -16.62 -11.01
N GLN A 40 7.26 -16.19 -11.78
CA GLN A 40 7.58 -14.76 -11.97
C GLN A 40 6.38 -13.99 -12.55
N SER A 41 5.68 -14.56 -13.53
CA SER A 41 4.47 -13.93 -14.09
C SER A 41 3.30 -13.85 -13.10
N ARG A 42 3.15 -14.81 -12.16
CA ARG A 42 2.10 -14.73 -11.13
C ARG A 42 2.41 -13.68 -10.07
N GLU A 43 3.66 -13.60 -9.63
CA GLU A 43 4.10 -12.61 -8.64
C GLU A 43 4.07 -11.19 -9.22
N GLU A 44 4.49 -11.04 -10.48
CA GLU A 44 4.40 -9.78 -11.22
C GLU A 44 2.93 -9.38 -11.47
N ALA A 45 2.04 -10.34 -11.75
CA ALA A 45 0.60 -10.07 -11.85
C ALA A 45 0.01 -9.59 -10.53
N VAL A 46 0.40 -10.19 -9.39
CA VAL A 46 -0.02 -9.72 -8.06
C VAL A 46 0.51 -8.32 -7.79
N ARG A 47 1.80 -8.05 -8.07
CA ARG A 47 2.40 -6.72 -7.93
C ARG A 47 1.63 -5.67 -8.74
N ASN A 48 1.36 -5.95 -10.02
CA ASN A 48 0.64 -5.03 -10.90
C ASN A 48 -0.81 -4.81 -10.43
N SER A 49 -1.48 -5.87 -9.97
CA SER A 49 -2.81 -5.78 -9.37
C SER A 49 -2.84 -4.87 -8.14
N VAL A 50 -1.83 -5.00 -7.27
CA VAL A 50 -1.68 -4.18 -6.06
C VAL A 50 -1.47 -2.71 -6.43
N ILE A 51 -0.54 -2.42 -7.34
CA ILE A 51 -0.26 -1.05 -7.80
C ILE A 51 -1.52 -0.43 -8.39
N ALA A 52 -2.24 -1.17 -9.25
CA ALA A 52 -3.49 -0.71 -9.84
C ALA A 52 -4.57 -0.44 -8.78
N SER A 53 -4.75 -1.36 -7.84
CA SER A 53 -5.75 -1.22 -6.76
C SER A 53 -5.43 -0.03 -5.84
N MET A 54 -4.14 0.20 -5.55
CA MET A 54 -3.70 1.34 -4.76
C MET A 54 -3.91 2.67 -5.50
N ALA A 55 -3.61 2.72 -6.80
CA ALA A 55 -3.87 3.89 -7.63
C ALA A 55 -5.37 4.23 -7.68
N GLN A 56 -6.22 3.22 -7.87
CA GLN A 56 -7.66 3.39 -7.85
C GLN A 56 -8.17 3.84 -6.47
N ALA A 57 -7.61 3.31 -5.38
CA ALA A 57 -7.98 3.72 -4.03
C ALA A 57 -7.74 5.22 -3.81
N ILE A 58 -6.61 5.74 -4.30
CA ILE A 58 -6.28 7.17 -4.21
C ILE A 58 -7.25 8.02 -5.03
N ASP A 59 -7.54 7.64 -6.28
CA ASP A 59 -8.49 8.38 -7.14
C ASP A 59 -9.90 8.40 -6.53
N GLU A 60 -10.39 7.27 -6.02
CA GLU A 60 -11.69 7.22 -5.33
C GLU A 60 -11.69 8.06 -4.05
N ASP A 61 -10.57 8.11 -3.32
CA ASP A 61 -10.44 8.93 -2.13
C ASP A 61 -10.45 10.42 -2.44
N GLU A 62 -9.76 10.83 -3.52
CA GLU A 62 -9.75 12.21 -4.03
C GLU A 62 -11.12 12.64 -4.55
N ARG A 63 -11.88 11.71 -5.12
CA ARG A 63 -13.27 11.92 -5.54
C ARG A 63 -14.26 11.97 -4.37
N GLY A 64 -13.82 11.64 -3.16
CA GLY A 64 -14.66 11.59 -1.96
C GLY A 64 -15.51 10.33 -1.84
N ASN A 65 -15.23 9.29 -2.65
CA ASN A 65 -15.88 7.98 -2.58
C ASN A 65 -15.24 7.13 -1.47
N ILE A 66 -15.37 7.60 -0.22
CA ILE A 66 -14.60 7.10 0.93
C ILE A 66 -14.78 5.60 1.19
N PHE A 67 -15.98 5.06 0.98
CA PHE A 67 -16.24 3.63 1.17
C PHE A 67 -15.50 2.77 0.13
N GLU A 68 -15.46 3.22 -1.13
CA GLU A 68 -14.76 2.51 -2.19
C GLU A 68 -13.25 2.60 -1.98
N ALA A 69 -12.75 3.80 -1.64
CA ALA A 69 -11.35 3.99 -1.28
C ALA A 69 -10.91 3.07 -0.14
N TYR A 70 -11.69 3.00 0.94
CA TYR A 70 -11.42 2.12 2.08
C TYR A 70 -11.42 0.64 1.68
N HIS A 71 -12.38 0.22 0.85
CA HIS A 71 -12.44 -1.14 0.34
C HIS A 71 -11.19 -1.49 -0.47
N LEU A 72 -10.75 -0.60 -1.36
CA LEU A 72 -9.57 -0.79 -2.19
C LEU A 72 -8.27 -0.79 -1.36
N TYR A 73 -8.13 0.07 -0.35
CA TYR A 73 -6.99 0.01 0.57
C TYR A 73 -6.93 -1.32 1.31
N ARG A 74 -8.07 -1.84 1.77
CA ARG A 74 -8.13 -3.16 2.39
C ARG A 74 -7.75 -4.28 1.43
N LEU A 75 -8.22 -4.20 0.19
CA LEU A 75 -7.86 -5.17 -0.85
C LEU A 75 -6.35 -5.23 -1.06
N VAL A 76 -5.68 -4.08 -1.16
CA VAL A 76 -4.21 -3.98 -1.26
C VAL A 76 -3.52 -4.67 -0.08
N ILE A 77 -3.98 -4.41 1.14
CA ILE A 77 -3.44 -5.00 2.37
C ILE A 77 -3.60 -6.53 2.36
N ASP A 78 -4.79 -7.02 2.00
CA ASP A 78 -5.12 -8.45 2.04
C ASP A 78 -4.39 -9.23 0.93
N GLN A 79 -4.29 -8.66 -0.29
CA GLN A 79 -3.57 -9.27 -1.40
C GLN A 79 -2.09 -9.51 -1.07
N LEU A 80 -1.44 -8.52 -0.44
CA LEU A 80 -0.02 -8.64 -0.13
C LEU A 80 0.26 -9.51 1.09
N LYS A 81 -0.61 -9.53 2.11
CA LYS A 81 -0.53 -10.48 3.23
C LYS A 81 -0.61 -11.94 2.79
N GLN A 82 -1.36 -12.22 1.72
CA GLN A 82 -1.51 -13.57 1.17
C GLN A 82 -0.40 -13.94 0.17
N SER A 83 0.39 -12.97 -0.27
CA SER A 83 1.47 -13.16 -1.24
C SER A 83 2.80 -13.50 -0.55
N ARG A 84 3.70 -14.20 -1.25
CA ARG A 84 5.10 -14.39 -0.81
C ARG A 84 5.94 -13.11 -0.94
N LEU A 85 5.33 -12.01 -1.40
CA LEU A 85 6.00 -10.75 -1.74
C LEU A 85 6.14 -9.80 -0.54
N GLY A 86 5.63 -10.18 0.64
CA GLY A 86 5.61 -9.35 1.85
C GLY A 86 6.98 -8.93 2.42
N ASN A 87 8.08 -9.35 1.80
CA ASN A 87 9.45 -8.94 2.17
C ASN A 87 10.09 -7.96 1.18
N GLN A 88 9.41 -7.61 0.07
CA GLN A 88 9.95 -6.63 -0.88
C GLN A 88 9.77 -5.21 -0.31
N PRO A 89 10.84 -4.41 -0.16
CA PRO A 89 10.78 -3.08 0.46
C PRO A 89 9.75 -2.14 -0.19
N GLU A 90 9.62 -2.18 -1.51
CA GLU A 90 8.68 -1.33 -2.26
C GLU A 90 7.24 -1.68 -1.92
N LEU A 91 6.94 -2.97 -1.81
CA LEU A 91 5.60 -3.46 -1.45
C LEU A 91 5.30 -3.21 0.02
N CYS A 92 6.28 -3.35 0.92
CA CYS A 92 6.13 -2.95 2.32
C CYS A 92 5.78 -1.46 2.46
N ALA A 93 6.40 -0.59 1.64
CA ALA A 93 6.07 0.83 1.62
C ALA A 93 4.64 1.08 1.12
N ILE A 94 4.19 0.39 0.06
CA ILE A 94 2.79 0.48 -0.42
C ILE A 94 1.80 0.01 0.65
N ILE A 95 2.03 -1.13 1.30
CA ILE A 95 1.16 -1.64 2.36
C ILE A 95 1.11 -0.67 3.53
N SER A 96 2.27 -0.17 3.95
CA SER A 96 2.36 0.82 5.03
C SER A 96 1.52 2.06 4.72
N GLN A 97 1.56 2.53 3.46
CA GLN A 97 0.75 3.66 3.03
C GLN A 97 -0.75 3.34 2.95
N ALA A 98 -1.12 2.18 2.43
CA ALA A 98 -2.52 1.73 2.40
C ALA A 98 -3.11 1.60 3.82
N LEU A 99 -2.33 1.05 4.77
CA LEU A 99 -2.70 0.98 6.18
C LEU A 99 -2.90 2.36 6.80
N ASN A 100 -1.99 3.31 6.51
CA ASN A 100 -2.14 4.69 6.95
C ASN A 100 -3.45 5.31 6.45
N ASN A 101 -3.74 5.20 5.15
CA ASN A 101 -4.89 5.86 4.54
C ASN A 101 -6.21 5.23 5.00
N ALA A 102 -6.26 3.90 5.11
CA ALA A 102 -7.39 3.21 5.69
C ALA A 102 -7.60 3.59 7.17
N ALA A 103 -6.53 3.79 7.93
CA ALA A 103 -6.62 4.24 9.33
C ALA A 103 -7.18 5.66 9.45
N VAL A 104 -6.75 6.59 8.57
CA VAL A 104 -7.29 7.95 8.53
C VAL A 104 -8.80 7.92 8.29
N ILE A 105 -9.26 7.12 7.32
CA ILE A 105 -10.70 6.91 7.09
C ILE A 105 -11.36 6.34 8.35
N LEU A 106 -10.80 5.32 8.99
CA LEU A 106 -11.37 4.75 10.22
C LEU A 106 -11.50 5.78 11.35
N CYS A 107 -10.52 6.67 11.52
CA CYS A 107 -10.58 7.76 12.49
C CYS A 107 -11.75 8.70 12.21
N GLU A 108 -11.97 9.09 10.95
CA GLU A 108 -13.06 9.99 10.57
C GLU A 108 -14.45 9.43 10.90
N TYR A 109 -14.57 8.10 10.93
CA TYR A 109 -15.81 7.40 11.28
C TYR A 109 -15.82 6.88 12.73
N GLY A 110 -14.95 7.41 13.59
CA GLY A 110 -14.93 7.12 15.04
C GLY A 110 -14.43 5.72 15.41
N LYS A 111 -13.71 5.04 14.50
CA LYS A 111 -13.14 3.70 14.73
C LYS A 111 -11.66 3.78 15.14
N SER A 112 -11.37 4.59 16.16
CA SER A 112 -10.01 4.91 16.60
C SER A 112 -9.18 3.68 17.01
N GLU A 113 -9.79 2.68 17.64
CA GLU A 113 -9.08 1.44 18.02
C GLU A 113 -8.61 0.65 16.78
N SER A 114 -9.46 0.53 15.76
CA SER A 114 -9.11 -0.12 14.50
C SER A 114 -8.06 0.69 13.73
N ALA A 115 -8.18 2.02 13.75
CA ALA A 115 -7.20 2.91 13.13
C ALA A 115 -5.81 2.78 13.79
N ALA A 116 -5.74 2.77 15.12
CA ALA A 116 -4.51 2.56 15.86
C ALA A 116 -3.86 1.20 15.52
N ALA A 117 -4.66 0.14 15.39
CA ALA A 117 -4.17 -1.17 14.96
C ALA A 117 -3.57 -1.17 13.54
N TYR A 118 -4.15 -0.39 12.63
CA TYR A 118 -3.63 -0.24 11.26
C TYR A 118 -2.35 0.59 11.23
N LEU A 119 -2.30 1.71 11.97
CA LEU A 119 -1.13 2.56 12.06
C LEU A 119 0.04 1.84 12.74
N SER A 120 -0.21 1.07 13.80
CA SER A 120 0.80 0.22 14.43
C SER A 120 1.40 -0.80 13.44
N GLN A 121 0.56 -1.41 12.59
CA GLN A 121 1.04 -2.29 11.52
C GLN A 121 1.85 -1.52 10.47
N ALA A 122 1.41 -0.33 10.08
CA ALA A 122 2.10 0.51 9.08
C ALA A 122 3.52 0.87 9.53
N VAL A 123 3.68 1.27 10.80
CA VAL A 123 4.98 1.62 11.40
C VAL A 123 5.86 0.39 11.59
N LYS A 124 5.30 -0.77 11.93
CA LYS A 124 6.06 -2.03 12.03
C LYS A 124 6.60 -2.48 10.68
N LEU A 125 5.80 -2.35 9.62
CA LEU A 125 6.20 -2.73 8.27
C LEU A 125 7.23 -1.77 7.67
N GLN A 126 6.99 -0.46 7.84
CA GLN A 126 7.88 0.57 7.34
C GLN A 126 8.13 1.62 8.43
N PRO A 127 9.18 1.43 9.26
CA PRO A 127 9.54 2.39 10.29
C PRO A 127 9.90 3.78 9.76
N SER A 128 10.20 3.93 8.47
CA SER A 128 10.44 5.24 7.83
C SER A 128 9.17 5.96 7.39
N ASN A 129 7.98 5.34 7.50
CA ASN A 129 6.71 6.01 7.21
C ASN A 129 6.38 7.01 8.32
N GLN A 130 6.87 8.23 8.14
CA GLN A 130 6.75 9.31 9.11
C GLN A 130 5.28 9.74 9.31
N VAL A 131 4.48 9.72 8.24
CA VAL A 131 3.04 10.07 8.29
C VAL A 131 2.27 9.08 9.17
N ALA A 132 2.52 7.78 9.02
CA ALA A 132 1.88 6.77 9.87
C ALA A 132 2.27 6.92 11.36
N LYS A 133 3.53 7.31 11.64
CA LYS A 133 3.97 7.61 13.02
C LYS A 133 3.24 8.81 13.60
N GLU A 134 3.13 9.89 12.83
CA GLU A 134 2.44 11.11 13.26
C GLU A 134 0.95 10.85 13.52
N ASN A 135 0.29 10.08 12.64
CA ASN A 135 -1.11 9.72 12.82
C ASN A 135 -1.32 8.79 14.02
N LEU A 136 -0.39 7.87 14.29
CA LEU A 136 -0.45 7.02 15.49
C LEU A 136 -0.28 7.86 16.76
N GLN A 137 0.73 8.72 16.78
CA GLN A 137 0.99 9.61 17.91
C GLN A 137 -0.20 10.54 18.16
N ALA A 138 -0.82 11.06 17.10
CA ALA A 138 -2.00 11.91 17.23
C ALA A 138 -3.17 11.16 17.89
N LEU A 139 -3.36 9.87 17.61
CA LEU A 139 -4.39 9.05 18.26
C LEU A 139 -4.11 8.76 19.73
N GLU A 140 -2.84 8.60 20.12
CA GLU A 140 -2.44 8.33 21.51
C GLU A 140 -2.57 9.55 22.43
N GLN A 141 -2.73 10.74 21.87
CA GLN A 141 -2.85 11.99 22.61
C GLN A 141 -4.31 12.39 22.95
N TYR A 142 -5.30 11.61 22.49
CA TYR A 142 -6.72 11.80 22.79
C TYR A 142 -7.23 10.75 23.78
#